data_AF-A0AAD3UF35-F1
#
_entry.id   AF-A0AAD3UF35-F1
#
_cell.length_a   1.000
_cell.length_b   1.000
_cell.length_c   1.000
_cell.angle_alpha   90.00
_cell.angle_beta   90.00
_cell.angle_gamma   90.00
#
_symmetry.space_group_name_H-M   'P 1'
#
loop_
_entity.id
_entity.type
_entity.pdbx_description
1 polymer ?
#
loop_
_entity_poly.entity_id
_entity_poly.type
_entity_poly.pdbx_seq_one_letter_code
_entity_poly.pdbx_strand_id
1 'polypeptide(L)'
;MHKKSALLTIITLAITAHAGSVAAAVPNFSASCPMNIQVKGEGGSIYINGKKATLKTDAPNAYSAQSGKIMIGITSDSATSEPSIDYAIKHDKRANGICTVQSWSAGKAAALPMAKGNSPYQGKWTAKNSGTGQTVAEIRIDGKEQVWVNEVKVKAKRTDGALQFRQGMILYTLQGDPRVRSESSWQDTDAGSTGPISFE
;
A
#
# COMPACT_ATOMS: atom_id res chain seq x y z
N MET A 1 -2.90 -3.49 -65.48
CA MET A 1 -3.98 -3.58 -64.47
C MET A 1 -3.39 -4.05 -63.14
N HIS A 2 -3.52 -3.21 -62.11
CA HIS A 2 -3.46 -3.49 -60.65
C HIS A 2 -2.14 -4.03 -60.04
N LYS A 3 -1.34 -3.19 -59.34
CA LYS A 3 -1.38 -2.86 -57.88
C LYS A 3 -1.01 -4.08 -57.01
N LYS A 4 -0.06 -4.07 -56.06
CA LYS A 4 0.26 -3.07 -55.03
C LYS A 4 1.69 -3.30 -54.45
N SER A 5 2.44 -2.21 -54.26
CA SER A 5 3.54 -2.14 -53.29
C SER A 5 2.98 -2.29 -51.87
N ALA A 6 3.64 -3.09 -51.03
CA ALA A 6 3.42 -3.09 -49.59
C ALA A 6 4.75 -2.72 -48.91
N LEU A 7 4.85 -1.44 -48.51
CA LEU A 7 5.83 -0.95 -47.57
C LEU A 7 5.52 -1.57 -46.20
N LEU A 8 6.48 -2.29 -45.61
CA LEU A 8 6.37 -2.80 -44.25
C LEU A 8 6.96 -1.75 -43.28
N THR A 9 6.09 -1.03 -42.58
CA THR A 9 6.48 -0.05 -41.56
C THR A 9 6.77 -0.80 -40.25
N ILE A 10 8.03 -0.80 -39.81
CA ILE A 10 8.46 -1.35 -38.52
C ILE A 10 8.13 -0.33 -37.43
N ILE A 11 7.14 -0.63 -36.58
CA ILE A 11 6.81 0.18 -35.40
C ILE A 11 7.60 -0.40 -34.21
N THR A 12 8.66 0.30 -33.81
CA THR A 12 9.44 -0.01 -32.61
C THR A 12 8.66 0.43 -31.37
N LEU A 13 8.06 -0.53 -30.65
CA LEU A 13 7.38 -0.28 -29.39
C LEU A 13 8.43 -0.26 -28.25
N ALA A 14 8.86 0.93 -27.86
CA ALA A 14 9.70 1.11 -26.67
C ALA A 14 8.86 0.82 -25.42
N ILE A 15 9.07 -0.35 -24.81
CA ILE A 15 8.45 -0.75 -23.56
C ILE A 15 9.13 0.05 -22.44
N THR A 16 8.55 1.18 -22.06
CA THR A 16 8.92 1.85 -20.82
C THR A 16 8.45 0.97 -19.66
N ALA A 17 9.41 0.30 -19.01
CA ALA A 17 9.19 -0.39 -17.75
C ALA A 17 8.77 0.66 -16.71
N HIS A 18 7.46 0.76 -16.48
CA HIS A 18 6.93 1.50 -15.34
C HIS A 18 7.25 0.64 -14.12
N ALA A 19 8.39 0.92 -13.47
CA ALA A 19 8.65 0.42 -12.14
C ALA A 19 7.46 0.86 -11.28
N GLY A 20 6.64 -0.11 -10.88
CA GLY A 20 5.56 0.12 -9.93
C GLY A 20 6.21 0.58 -8.63
N SER A 21 6.30 1.89 -8.44
CA SER A 21 6.63 2.47 -7.15
C SER A 21 5.47 2.14 -6.23
N VAL A 22 5.57 1.02 -5.51
CA VAL A 22 4.80 0.85 -4.29
C VAL A 22 5.21 2.03 -3.42
N ALA A 23 4.37 3.07 -3.42
CA ALA A 23 4.59 4.24 -2.60
C ALA A 23 4.68 3.74 -1.16
N ALA A 24 5.88 3.83 -0.58
CA ALA A 24 6.12 3.37 0.78
C ALA A 24 5.06 4.01 1.68
N ALA A 25 4.41 3.18 2.51
CA ALA A 25 3.29 3.57 3.37
C ALA A 25 3.69 4.51 4.53
N VAL A 26 4.81 5.22 4.39
CA VAL A 26 5.32 6.17 5.36
C VAL A 26 4.29 7.29 5.54
N PRO A 27 3.88 7.60 6.78
CA PRO A 27 2.97 8.71 7.04
C PRO A 27 3.57 10.05 6.63
N ASN A 28 2.73 11.03 6.34
CA ASN A 28 3.21 12.40 6.19
C ASN A 28 3.34 13.02 7.58
N PHE A 29 4.46 13.64 7.91
CA PHE A 29 4.65 14.25 9.22
C PHE A 29 5.73 15.34 9.20
N SER A 30 5.73 16.18 10.22
CA SER A 30 6.81 17.10 10.58
C SER A 30 7.22 16.80 12.03
N ALA A 31 8.52 16.59 12.26
CA ALA A 31 9.06 16.33 13.58
C ALA A 31 10.38 17.08 13.80
N SER A 32 10.62 17.50 15.03
CA SER A 32 11.86 18.13 15.46
C SER A 32 12.56 17.24 16.48
N CYS A 33 13.77 16.80 16.17
CA CYS A 33 14.62 16.07 17.11
C CYS A 33 15.57 17.04 17.83
N PRO A 34 16.10 16.63 18.99
CA PRO A 34 17.22 17.33 19.63
C PRO A 34 18.37 17.65 18.66
N MET A 35 19.17 18.66 19.02
CA MET A 35 20.25 19.20 18.17
C MET A 35 19.77 19.83 16.85
N ASN A 36 18.53 20.36 16.86
CA ASN A 36 17.95 21.10 15.74
C ASN A 36 17.85 20.27 14.44
N ILE A 37 17.59 18.96 14.57
CA ILE A 37 17.35 18.09 13.41
C ILE A 37 15.87 18.16 13.06
N GLN A 38 15.57 18.63 11.85
CA GLN A 38 14.22 18.70 11.30
C GLN A 38 13.97 17.48 10.42
N VAL A 39 12.85 16.79 10.63
CA VAL A 39 12.47 15.60 9.89
C VAL A 39 11.10 15.82 9.27
N LYS A 40 10.99 15.58 7.97
CA LYS A 40 9.72 15.67 7.24
C LYS A 40 9.46 14.37 6.48
N GLY A 41 8.31 13.75 6.72
CA GLY A 41 7.74 12.72 5.85
C GLY A 41 6.76 13.36 4.88
N GLU A 42 6.99 13.19 3.57
CA GLU A 42 6.14 13.78 2.54
C GLU A 42 6.13 12.92 1.27
N GLY A 43 4.94 12.49 0.87
CA GLY A 43 4.74 11.74 -0.38
C GLY A 43 5.51 10.41 -0.43
N GLY A 44 5.67 9.75 0.73
CA GLY A 44 6.43 8.51 0.87
C GLY A 44 7.96 8.68 0.88
N SER A 45 8.46 9.91 0.87
CA SER A 45 9.88 10.23 1.04
C SER A 45 10.14 10.83 2.42
N ILE A 46 11.34 10.62 2.96
CA ILE A 46 11.80 11.27 4.19
C ILE A 46 12.87 12.30 3.85
N TYR A 47 12.80 13.45 4.52
CA TYR A 47 13.77 14.53 4.44
C TYR A 47 14.33 14.82 5.83
N ILE A 48 15.66 14.93 5.93
CA ILE A 48 16.39 15.26 7.14
C ILE A 48 17.10 16.58 6.88
N ASN A 49 16.77 17.63 7.64
CA ASN A 49 17.24 19.01 7.43
C ASN A 49 17.03 19.48 5.99
N GLY A 50 15.86 19.17 5.41
CA GLY A 50 15.50 19.50 4.03
C GLY A 50 16.19 18.67 2.95
N LYS A 51 17.14 17.79 3.29
CA LYS A 51 17.79 16.89 2.33
C LYS A 51 17.05 15.56 2.28
N LYS A 52 16.73 15.09 1.09
CA LYS A 52 16.12 13.77 0.90
C LYS A 52 17.04 12.68 1.45
N ALA A 53 16.49 11.85 2.33
CA ALA A 53 17.19 10.77 2.99
C ALA A 53 17.03 9.46 2.20
N THR A 54 17.97 8.54 2.40
CA THR A 54 17.84 7.16 1.93
C THR A 54 16.90 6.42 2.86
N LEU A 55 15.77 5.96 2.34
CA LEU A 55 14.74 5.24 3.09
C LEU A 55 14.95 3.72 2.96
N LYS A 56 14.80 3.00 4.06
CA LYS A 56 14.76 1.55 4.13
C LYS A 56 13.53 1.13 4.93
N THR A 57 12.85 0.08 4.47
CA THR A 57 11.81 -0.60 5.24
C THR A 57 12.47 -1.67 6.10
N ASP A 58 12.32 -1.58 7.41
CA ASP A 58 12.89 -2.56 8.35
C ASP A 58 11.86 -3.62 8.75
N ALA A 59 10.60 -3.23 8.88
CA ALA A 59 9.46 -4.11 9.12
C ALA A 59 8.16 -3.44 8.64
N PRO A 60 7.01 -4.13 8.66
CA PRO A 60 5.72 -3.48 8.43
C PRO A 60 5.54 -2.29 9.39
N ASN A 61 5.22 -1.11 8.84
CA ASN A 61 5.11 0.17 9.56
C ASN A 61 6.37 0.65 10.32
N ALA A 62 7.53 0.04 10.07
CA ALA A 62 8.80 0.45 10.65
C ALA A 62 9.83 0.74 9.55
N TYR A 63 10.34 1.96 9.54
CA TYR A 63 11.24 2.45 8.51
C TYR A 63 12.45 3.13 9.14
N SER A 64 13.59 3.05 8.45
CA SER A 64 14.76 3.84 8.76
C SER A 64 15.09 4.78 7.62
N ALA A 65 15.39 6.04 7.94
CA ALA A 65 15.83 7.04 7.00
C ALA A 65 17.22 7.55 7.38
N GLN A 66 18.13 7.59 6.41
CA GLN A 66 19.51 8.01 6.63
C GLN A 66 19.89 9.22 5.79
N SER A 67 20.52 10.21 6.42
CA SER A 67 21.20 11.33 5.77
C SER A 67 22.57 11.55 6.41
N GLY A 68 23.62 11.12 5.71
CA GLY A 68 24.98 11.13 6.25
C GLY A 68 25.10 10.23 7.50
N LYS A 69 25.41 10.85 8.64
CA LYS A 69 25.53 10.16 9.93
C LYS A 69 24.20 10.10 10.70
N ILE A 70 23.19 10.86 10.30
CA ILE A 70 21.90 10.90 11.02
C ILE A 70 21.05 9.74 10.53
N MET A 71 20.61 8.92 11.47
CA MET A 71 19.63 7.86 11.31
C MET A 71 18.34 8.29 12.00
N ILE A 72 17.22 8.14 11.30
CA ILE A 72 15.88 8.36 11.84
C ILE A 72 15.13 7.04 11.79
N GLY A 73 14.61 6.59 12.93
CA GLY A 73 13.61 5.53 13.00
C GLY A 73 12.21 6.12 12.95
N ILE A 74 11.34 5.52 12.14
CA ILE A 74 9.92 5.86 12.02
C ILE A 74 9.13 4.59 12.29
N THR A 75 8.37 4.57 13.38
CA THR A 75 7.52 3.42 13.74
C THR A 75 6.09 3.89 13.94
N SER A 76 5.13 3.16 13.36
CA SER A 76 3.70 3.40 13.60
C SER A 76 3.02 2.13 14.07
N ASP A 77 2.21 2.21 15.12
CA ASP A 77 1.41 1.08 15.60
C ASP A 77 0.43 0.59 14.52
N SER A 78 -0.07 1.54 13.73
CA SER A 78 -0.95 1.30 12.58
C SER A 78 -0.76 2.37 11.50
N ALA A 79 -1.31 2.15 10.32
CA ALA A 79 -1.28 3.15 9.24
C ALA A 79 -2.00 4.46 9.62
N THR A 80 -2.86 4.43 10.64
CA THR A 80 -3.69 5.55 11.12
C THR A 80 -3.28 6.07 12.50
N SER A 81 -2.14 5.66 13.04
CA SER A 81 -1.62 6.19 14.30
C SER A 81 -0.51 7.21 14.06
N GLU A 82 -0.36 8.15 14.98
CA GLU A 82 0.79 9.06 15.00
C GLU A 82 2.10 8.24 15.03
N PRO A 83 3.07 8.54 14.16
CA PRO A 83 4.33 7.83 14.17
C PRO A 83 5.18 8.23 15.38
N SER A 84 5.83 7.25 16.00
CA SER A 84 6.98 7.50 16.88
C SER A 84 8.23 7.71 16.03
N ILE A 85 8.94 8.80 16.29
CA ILE A 85 10.16 9.16 15.57
C ILE A 85 11.32 9.17 16.56
N ASP A 86 12.33 8.33 16.31
CA ASP A 86 13.58 8.33 17.05
C ASP A 86 14.75 8.73 16.14
N TYR A 87 15.83 9.22 16.74
CA TYR A 87 17.04 9.56 16.02
C TYR A 87 18.27 8.97 16.70
N ALA A 88 19.30 8.73 15.89
CA ALA A 88 20.64 8.41 16.34
C ALA A 88 21.68 9.00 15.38
N ILE A 89 22.85 9.37 15.90
CA ILE A 89 24.00 9.76 15.10
C ILE A 89 25.03 8.63 15.08
N LYS A 90 25.36 8.15 13.87
CA LYS A 90 26.37 7.12 13.67
C LYS A 90 27.71 7.57 14.27
N HIS A 91 28.30 6.69 15.07
CA HIS A 91 29.54 6.90 15.83
C HIS A 91 29.45 7.90 16.99
N ASP A 92 28.24 8.28 17.42
CA ASP A 92 28.03 9.05 18.66
C ASP A 92 26.97 8.36 19.54
N LYS A 93 27.43 7.67 20.58
CA LYS A 93 26.58 6.91 21.50
C LYS A 93 25.73 7.79 22.43
N ARG A 94 25.96 9.10 22.45
CA ARG A 94 25.22 10.04 23.30
C ARG A 94 24.20 10.85 22.49
N ALA A 95 24.34 10.85 21.17
CA ALA A 95 23.49 11.60 20.25
C ALA A 95 22.35 10.72 19.71
N ASN A 96 21.47 10.29 20.61
CA ASN A 96 20.26 9.54 20.29
C ASN A 96 19.09 9.97 21.19
N GLY A 97 17.85 9.77 20.73
CA GLY A 97 16.67 10.13 21.49
C GLY A 97 15.39 10.10 20.66
N ILE A 98 14.31 10.64 21.23
CA ILE A 98 13.00 10.73 20.60
C ILE A 98 12.79 12.15 20.06
N CYS A 99 12.20 12.25 18.88
CA CYS A 99 11.82 13.53 18.26
C CYS A 99 10.41 13.94 18.69
N THR A 100 10.15 15.23 18.76
CA THR A 100 8.81 15.78 18.96
C THR A 100 8.10 15.87 17.63
N VAL A 101 7.02 15.10 17.46
CA VAL A 101 6.14 15.22 16.30
C VAL A 101 5.29 16.48 16.47
N GLN A 102 5.31 17.34 15.46
CA GLN A 102 4.62 18.63 15.47
C GLN A 102 3.28 18.55 14.73
N SER A 103 3.27 17.77 13.64
CA SER A 103 2.08 17.51 12.84
C SER A 103 2.25 16.19 12.10
N TRP A 104 1.13 15.52 11.87
CA TRP A 104 1.13 14.30 11.09
C TRP A 104 -0.22 14.10 10.38
N SER A 105 -0.19 13.31 9.32
CA SER A 105 -1.37 12.76 8.67
C SER A 105 -1.03 11.38 8.14
N ALA A 106 -2.04 10.53 8.11
CA ALA A 106 -1.91 9.17 7.65
C ALA A 106 -1.40 9.16 6.19
N GLY A 107 -0.44 8.28 5.88
CA GLY A 107 0.16 8.19 4.54
C GLY A 107 -0.86 7.70 3.51
N LYS A 108 -0.50 7.70 2.21
CA LYS A 108 -1.43 7.29 1.13
C LYS A 108 -1.98 5.86 1.29
N ALA A 109 -1.31 4.99 2.05
CA ALA A 109 -1.80 3.66 2.43
C ALA A 109 -2.94 3.68 3.46
N ALA A 110 -3.03 4.72 4.29
CA ALA A 110 -4.14 4.98 5.21
C ALA A 110 -5.26 5.83 4.59
N ALA A 111 -5.04 6.32 3.37
CA ALA A 111 -6.09 6.87 2.53
C ALA A 111 -6.91 5.78 1.82
N LEU A 112 -6.59 4.48 2.01
CA LEU A 112 -7.58 3.43 1.77
C LEU A 112 -8.66 3.60 2.83
N PRO A 113 -9.91 3.93 2.45
CA PRO A 113 -10.92 4.21 3.45
C PRO A 113 -11.03 3.01 4.40
N MET A 114 -11.04 3.30 5.69
CA MET A 114 -11.41 2.29 6.66
C MET A 114 -12.86 1.93 6.40
N ALA A 115 -13.15 0.64 6.48
CA ALA A 115 -14.50 0.15 6.68
C ALA A 115 -15.12 0.91 7.87
N LYS A 116 -15.93 1.94 7.61
CA LYS A 116 -16.70 2.60 8.67
C LYS A 116 -17.83 1.65 9.08
N GLY A 117 -17.61 0.96 10.19
CA GLY A 117 -18.65 0.22 10.90
C GLY A 117 -18.13 -1.07 11.55
N ASN A 118 -19.00 -2.05 11.71
CA ASN A 118 -18.80 -3.15 12.67
C ASN A 118 -17.88 -4.28 12.17
N SER A 119 -17.30 -4.15 10.97
CA SER A 119 -16.40 -5.15 10.39
C SER A 119 -15.20 -4.51 9.68
N PRO A 120 -13.99 -5.08 9.80
CA PRO A 120 -12.81 -4.61 9.08
C PRO A 120 -12.90 -4.77 7.55
N TYR A 121 -13.89 -5.52 7.05
CA TYR A 121 -14.10 -5.77 5.63
C TYR A 121 -15.21 -4.92 5.00
N GLN A 122 -16.02 -4.25 5.82
CA GLN A 122 -17.21 -3.54 5.36
C GLN A 122 -16.84 -2.43 4.35
N GLY A 123 -17.53 -2.37 3.22
CA GLY A 123 -17.29 -1.37 2.18
C GLY A 123 -17.34 -1.95 0.78
N LYS A 124 -16.73 -1.24 -0.17
CA LYS A 124 -16.62 -1.64 -1.56
C LYS A 124 -15.18 -1.98 -1.89
N TRP A 125 -15.01 -3.00 -2.72
CA TRP A 125 -13.71 -3.47 -3.17
C TRP A 125 -13.75 -3.78 -4.66
N THR A 126 -12.65 -3.51 -5.35
CA THR A 126 -12.49 -3.82 -6.77
C THR A 126 -11.41 -4.88 -6.95
N ALA A 127 -11.75 -5.99 -7.59
CA ALA A 127 -10.81 -7.01 -8.03
C ALA A 127 -10.34 -6.69 -9.46
N LYS A 128 -9.01 -6.62 -9.67
CA LYS A 128 -8.42 -6.38 -11.00
C LYS A 128 -7.55 -7.53 -11.45
N ASN A 129 -7.52 -7.79 -12.74
CA ASN A 129 -6.60 -8.76 -13.33
C ASN A 129 -5.18 -8.22 -13.38
N SER A 130 -4.20 -8.97 -12.88
CA SER A 130 -2.79 -8.54 -12.84
C SER A 130 -2.18 -8.37 -14.24
N GLY A 131 -2.63 -9.14 -15.22
CA GLY A 131 -2.11 -9.07 -16.59
C GLY A 131 -2.75 -7.96 -17.43
N THR A 132 -4.06 -7.76 -17.29
CA THR A 132 -4.82 -6.83 -18.16
C THR A 132 -5.27 -5.54 -17.48
N GLY A 133 -5.25 -5.48 -16.15
CA GLY A 133 -5.78 -4.37 -15.36
C GLY A 133 -7.31 -4.26 -15.38
N GLN A 134 -8.01 -5.14 -16.10
CA GLN A 134 -9.46 -5.15 -16.19
C GLN A 134 -10.11 -5.46 -14.84
N THR A 135 -11.24 -4.83 -14.56
CA THR A 135 -12.09 -5.16 -13.41
C THR A 135 -12.71 -6.54 -13.63
N VAL A 136 -12.47 -7.45 -12.69
CA VAL A 136 -13.00 -8.81 -12.69
C VAL A 136 -14.23 -8.91 -11.78
N ALA A 137 -14.24 -8.17 -10.69
CA ALA A 137 -15.39 -8.10 -9.81
C ALA A 137 -15.47 -6.80 -9.03
N GLU A 138 -16.69 -6.35 -8.80
CA GLU A 138 -17.05 -5.40 -7.76
C GLU A 138 -17.61 -6.17 -6.56
N ILE A 139 -17.00 -5.96 -5.40
CA ILE A 139 -17.33 -6.67 -4.17
C ILE A 139 -17.89 -5.66 -3.17
N ARG A 140 -19.06 -5.95 -2.62
CA ARG A 140 -19.66 -5.15 -1.55
C ARG A 140 -19.80 -5.99 -0.29
N ILE A 141 -19.43 -5.41 0.85
CA ILE A 141 -19.50 -6.06 2.15
C ILE A 141 -20.22 -5.15 3.13
N ASP A 142 -21.22 -5.67 3.84
CA ASP A 142 -21.92 -4.90 4.88
C ASP A 142 -21.25 -5.06 6.26
N GLY A 143 -21.77 -4.34 7.27
CA GLY A 143 -21.24 -4.42 8.64
C GLY A 143 -21.46 -5.75 9.35
N LYS A 144 -22.20 -6.68 8.75
CA LYS A 144 -22.41 -8.06 9.21
C LYS A 144 -21.60 -9.07 8.39
N GLU A 145 -20.70 -8.59 7.53
CA GLU A 145 -19.87 -9.41 6.64
C GLU A 145 -20.65 -10.23 5.63
N GLN A 146 -21.84 -9.76 5.27
CA GLN A 146 -22.54 -10.29 4.11
C GLN A 146 -21.83 -9.77 2.86
N VAL A 147 -21.53 -10.67 1.93
CA VAL A 147 -20.73 -10.38 0.75
C VAL A 147 -21.58 -10.50 -0.51
N TRP A 148 -21.43 -9.51 -1.39
CA TRP A 148 -21.95 -9.52 -2.74
C TRP A 148 -20.80 -9.38 -3.73
N VAL A 149 -20.78 -10.22 -4.76
CA VAL A 149 -19.82 -10.16 -5.87
C VAL A 149 -20.62 -9.92 -7.14
N ASN A 150 -20.40 -8.78 -7.80
CA ASN A 150 -21.20 -8.32 -8.95
C ASN A 150 -22.71 -8.41 -8.65
N GLU A 151 -23.12 -7.81 -7.52
CA GLU A 151 -24.49 -7.79 -7.00
C GLU A 151 -25.08 -9.15 -6.55
N VAL A 152 -24.39 -10.26 -6.77
CA VAL A 152 -24.81 -11.60 -6.35
C VAL A 152 -24.30 -11.89 -4.95
N LYS A 153 -25.21 -12.20 -4.02
CA LYS A 153 -24.84 -12.56 -2.64
C LYS A 153 -24.13 -13.91 -2.59
N VAL A 154 -23.00 -13.98 -1.92
CA VAL A 154 -22.20 -15.22 -1.76
C VAL A 154 -22.01 -15.55 -0.27
N LYS A 155 -21.65 -16.80 0.00
CA LYS A 155 -21.23 -17.22 1.34
C LYS A 155 -19.77 -16.82 1.55
N ALA A 156 -19.51 -16.23 2.72
CA ALA A 156 -18.16 -15.87 3.15
C ALA A 156 -17.83 -16.57 4.47
N LYS A 157 -16.53 -16.81 4.67
CA LYS A 157 -15.99 -17.43 5.88
C LYS A 157 -14.72 -16.67 6.29
N ARG A 158 -14.58 -16.40 7.58
CA ARG A 158 -13.30 -15.97 8.15
C ARG A 158 -12.36 -17.15 8.32
N THR A 159 -11.13 -17.02 7.87
CA THR A 159 -10.05 -17.98 8.08
C THR A 159 -8.75 -17.22 8.27
N ASP A 160 -8.00 -17.52 9.32
CA ASP A 160 -6.63 -17.02 9.55
C ASP A 160 -6.46 -15.50 9.39
N GLY A 161 -7.42 -14.72 9.90
CA GLY A 161 -7.39 -13.25 9.83
C GLY A 161 -7.83 -12.64 8.49
N ALA A 162 -8.24 -13.48 7.52
CA ALA A 162 -8.80 -13.08 6.23
C ALA A 162 -10.29 -13.44 6.11
N LEU A 163 -10.99 -12.76 5.21
CA LEU A 163 -12.33 -13.11 4.76
C LEU A 163 -12.24 -13.76 3.38
N GLN A 164 -12.65 -15.02 3.29
CA GLN A 164 -12.67 -15.78 2.05
C GLN A 164 -14.08 -16.05 1.57
N PHE A 165 -14.30 -15.92 0.27
CA PHE A 165 -15.56 -16.24 -0.39
C PHE A 165 -15.29 -16.65 -1.83
N ARG A 166 -16.28 -17.32 -2.45
CA ARG A 166 -16.17 -17.84 -3.81
C ARG A 166 -17.37 -17.44 -4.65
N GLN A 167 -17.12 -17.22 -5.94
CA GLN A 167 -18.15 -17.17 -6.97
C GLN A 167 -17.71 -18.09 -8.11
N GLY A 168 -18.34 -19.27 -8.21
CA GLY A 168 -17.86 -20.33 -9.09
C GLY A 168 -16.45 -20.80 -8.72
N MET A 169 -15.55 -20.81 -9.70
CA MET A 169 -14.14 -21.22 -9.54
C MET A 169 -13.23 -20.11 -9.01
N ILE A 170 -13.75 -18.90 -8.84
CA ILE A 170 -12.97 -17.76 -8.37
C ILE A 170 -12.99 -17.71 -6.84
N LEU A 171 -11.81 -17.79 -6.22
CA LEU A 171 -11.60 -17.55 -4.79
C LEU A 171 -11.15 -16.11 -4.59
N TYR A 172 -11.80 -15.42 -3.65
CA TYR A 172 -11.42 -14.10 -3.19
C TYR A 172 -10.95 -14.18 -1.75
N THR A 173 -9.84 -13.52 -1.44
CA THR A 173 -9.28 -13.42 -0.09
C THR A 173 -9.06 -11.95 0.24
N LEU A 174 -9.79 -11.45 1.24
CA LEU A 174 -9.62 -10.08 1.74
C LEU A 174 -8.91 -10.11 3.08
N GLN A 175 -7.97 -9.18 3.25
CA GLN A 175 -7.23 -9.00 4.48
C GLN A 175 -7.87 -7.91 5.35
N GLY A 176 -8.24 -8.28 6.58
CA GLY A 176 -8.93 -7.37 7.50
C GLY A 176 -7.97 -6.40 8.18
N ASP A 177 -6.75 -6.89 8.46
CA ASP A 177 -5.68 -6.09 9.03
C ASP A 177 -5.20 -5.04 8.00
N PRO A 178 -5.29 -3.74 8.33
CA PRO A 178 -4.81 -2.67 7.46
C PRO A 178 -3.33 -2.83 7.04
N ARG A 179 -2.49 -3.48 7.85
CA ARG A 179 -1.05 -3.69 7.60
C ARG A 179 -0.77 -4.57 6.39
N VAL A 180 -1.68 -5.51 6.11
CA VAL A 180 -1.57 -6.48 5.01
C VAL A 180 -2.75 -6.37 4.04
N ARG A 181 -3.54 -5.29 4.11
CA ARG A 181 -4.73 -5.12 3.26
C ARG A 181 -4.40 -5.14 1.78
N SER A 182 -3.24 -4.63 1.40
CA SER A 182 -2.72 -4.67 0.03
C SER A 182 -2.41 -6.08 -0.48
N GLU A 183 -2.38 -7.09 0.39
CA GLU A 183 -2.20 -8.50 0.04
C GLU A 183 -3.54 -9.21 -0.30
N SER A 184 -4.66 -8.48 -0.22
CA SER A 184 -5.95 -8.98 -0.68
C SER A 184 -5.89 -9.32 -2.17
N SER A 185 -6.36 -10.51 -2.53
CA SER A 185 -6.19 -11.05 -3.87
C SER A 185 -7.31 -12.02 -4.24
N TRP A 186 -7.46 -12.25 -5.54
CA TRP A 186 -8.34 -13.26 -6.09
C TRP A 186 -7.57 -14.25 -6.98
N GLN A 187 -8.12 -15.44 -7.14
CA GLN A 187 -7.58 -16.48 -8.01
C GLN A 187 -8.73 -17.22 -8.71
N ASP A 188 -8.66 -17.32 -10.02
CA ASP A 188 -9.52 -18.17 -10.84
C ASP A 188 -8.72 -19.42 -11.25
N THR A 189 -9.12 -20.57 -10.72
CA THR A 189 -8.45 -21.84 -11.00
C THR A 189 -8.78 -22.42 -12.37
N ASP A 190 -9.86 -21.97 -13.00
CA ASP A 190 -10.25 -22.42 -14.34
C ASP A 190 -9.45 -21.65 -15.41
N ALA A 191 -9.49 -20.32 -15.34
CA ALA A 191 -8.73 -19.46 -16.26
C ALA A 191 -7.23 -19.34 -15.93
N GLY A 192 -6.79 -19.85 -14.77
CA GLY A 192 -5.42 -19.72 -14.28
C GLY A 192 -4.99 -18.26 -14.03
N SER A 193 -5.96 -17.38 -13.78
CA SER A 193 -5.76 -15.94 -13.65
C SER A 193 -5.87 -15.48 -12.20
N THR A 194 -5.28 -14.32 -11.90
CA THR A 194 -5.22 -13.77 -10.54
C THR A 194 -5.07 -12.26 -10.58
N GLY A 195 -5.31 -11.61 -9.44
CA GLY A 195 -4.81 -10.28 -9.23
C GLY A 195 -5.22 -9.64 -7.93
N PRO A 196 -4.85 -8.37 -7.74
CA PRO A 196 -5.08 -7.65 -6.50
C PRO A 196 -6.55 -7.32 -6.32
N ILE A 197 -6.96 -7.22 -5.06
CA ILE A 197 -8.23 -6.63 -4.65
C ILE A 197 -7.91 -5.37 -3.85
N SER A 198 -8.48 -4.23 -4.25
CA SER A 198 -8.28 -2.94 -3.60
C SER A 198 -9.59 -2.44 -3.00
N PHE A 199 -9.50 -1.80 -1.83
CA PHE A 199 -10.64 -1.10 -1.23
C PHE A 199 -10.91 0.22 -1.98
N GLU A 200 -12.19 0.57 -2.18
CA GLU A 200 -12.63 1.83 -2.79
C GLU A 200 -12.87 2.94 -1.77
#